data_AF-V7DFW1-F1
#
_entry.id   AF-V7DFW1-F1
#
_cell.length_a   1.000
_cell.length_b   1.000
_cell.length_c   1.000
_cell.angle_alpha   90.00
_cell.angle_beta   90.00
_cell.angle_gamma   90.00
#
_symmetry.space_group_name_H-M   'P 1'
#
loop_
_entity.id
_entity.type
_entity.pdbx_description
1 polymer ?
#
loop_
_entity_poly.entity_id
_entity_poly.type
_entity_poly.pdbx_seq_one_letter_code
_entity_poly.pdbx_strand_id
1 'polypeptide(L)'
;MDACEYVDAFFFFLVKEFDIPLPSSVTKDGVGGRIINGKKGPLLDFDDVVNFHGSFLAWKIGESTSSSDLVDLLTWQVGELHCIGFTDDNPAYGIDRIESFMPGIKVLDLRKLCRAVVSPIAIATDKKIHQASVFLPMPEQLAKAMSIVPSKDELVFGPGGGICFKFVQDGSEFLALSLRNFYDFEIGSVLSALTEIGVNEVDFEYAHFLSFVFTHGQYLDISRERLSHPEELENRLDVKEVFSCTLEDIASVYEDLRVFELSQASVSSLFAVLCHLAARFKTARSPFVPFEIIDVSRRLLLLQNAPYENIYLSLSASHWKHAFIEIYRVVEGLYYFGWMHGVKQTFGGTDTEYDLYLKLQDQLSWKYKERASIAKLFEVVPRSVLAAHDPVGIKSLSGRFEKQTDTAVMNRFSHLIYSIRNSNVHQGESEDGPPIEVSADCWPKLTYCLFLIVEHLYSVHQAGMPPPPTESPLVF
;
A
#
# COMPACT_ATOMS: atom_id res chain seq x y z
N MET A 1 -30.14 -28.98 9.70
CA MET A 1 -30.30 -27.60 9.24
C MET A 1 -31.72 -27.19 9.56
N ASP A 2 -31.91 -26.24 10.48
CA ASP A 2 -33.22 -25.64 10.68
C ASP A 2 -33.47 -24.67 9.52
N ALA A 3 -34.66 -24.75 8.92
CA ALA A 3 -35.05 -23.82 7.86
C ALA A 3 -35.08 -22.40 8.43
N CYS A 4 -34.40 -21.46 7.76
CA CYS A 4 -34.44 -20.07 8.15
C CYS A 4 -35.89 -19.56 7.94
N GLU A 5 -36.58 -19.16 9.01
CA GLU A 5 -38.01 -18.81 8.98
C GLU A 5 -38.34 -17.58 8.12
N TYR A 6 -37.32 -16.95 7.52
CA TYR A 6 -37.43 -15.71 6.75
C TYR A 6 -36.68 -15.77 5.40
N VAL A 7 -36.40 -16.95 4.84
CA VAL A 7 -35.71 -17.07 3.52
C VAL A 7 -36.41 -16.23 2.45
N ASP A 8 -37.74 -16.24 2.41
CA ASP A 8 -38.51 -15.51 1.39
C ASP A 8 -38.43 -13.99 1.58
N ALA A 9 -38.48 -13.52 2.82
CA ALA A 9 -38.32 -12.10 3.15
C ALA A 9 -36.89 -11.61 2.90
N PHE A 10 -35.90 -12.46 3.17
CA PHE A 10 -34.50 -12.19 2.87
C PHE A 10 -34.25 -12.18 1.36
N PHE A 11 -34.83 -13.11 0.60
CA PHE A 11 -34.79 -13.10 -0.87
C PHE A 11 -35.38 -11.79 -1.43
N PHE A 12 -36.54 -11.34 -0.95
CA PHE A 12 -37.10 -10.07 -1.37
C PHE A 12 -36.22 -8.88 -0.99
N PHE A 13 -35.63 -8.88 0.21
CA PHE A 13 -34.64 -7.86 0.59
C PHE A 13 -33.44 -7.89 -0.35
N LEU A 14 -32.87 -9.07 -0.63
CA LEU A 14 -31.73 -9.23 -1.52
C LEU A 14 -32.04 -8.75 -2.95
N VAL A 15 -33.14 -9.21 -3.55
CA VAL A 15 -33.53 -8.82 -4.91
C VAL A 15 -33.85 -7.34 -5.00
N LYS A 16 -34.54 -6.78 -4.00
CA LYS A 16 -34.93 -5.36 -4.00
C LYS A 16 -33.75 -4.42 -3.72
N GLU A 17 -32.92 -4.73 -2.73
CA GLU A 17 -31.83 -3.86 -2.30
C GLU A 17 -30.56 -4.06 -3.15
N PHE A 18 -30.39 -5.21 -3.81
CA PHE A 18 -29.21 -5.50 -4.67
C PHE A 18 -29.50 -5.60 -6.16
N ASP A 19 -30.75 -5.40 -6.60
CA ASP A 19 -31.15 -5.41 -8.02
C ASP A 19 -30.57 -6.62 -8.78
N ILE A 20 -30.78 -7.81 -8.22
CA ILE A 20 -30.07 -9.02 -8.64
C ILE A 20 -30.54 -9.41 -10.05
N PRO A 21 -29.62 -9.46 -11.04
CA PRO A 21 -30.02 -9.68 -12.43
C PRO A 21 -30.56 -11.10 -12.64
N LEU A 22 -31.46 -11.23 -13.60
CA LEU A 22 -31.94 -12.53 -14.07
C LEU A 22 -30.80 -13.27 -14.80
N PRO A 23 -30.62 -14.59 -14.60
CA PRO A 23 -29.71 -15.40 -15.38
C PRO A 23 -29.98 -15.28 -16.88
N SER A 24 -28.94 -15.43 -17.70
CA SER A 24 -29.02 -15.31 -19.17
C SER A 24 -29.99 -16.31 -19.83
N SER A 25 -30.32 -17.40 -19.13
CA SER A 25 -31.33 -18.37 -19.54
C SER A 25 -32.77 -17.87 -19.41
N VAL A 26 -33.00 -16.78 -18.68
CA VAL A 26 -34.34 -16.21 -18.44
C VAL A 26 -34.63 -15.14 -19.48
N THR A 27 -35.49 -15.49 -20.44
CA THR A 27 -35.89 -14.58 -21.53
C THR A 27 -37.16 -13.82 -21.18
N LYS A 28 -37.38 -12.65 -21.82
CA LYS A 28 -38.62 -11.88 -21.69
C LYS A 28 -39.87 -12.72 -21.99
N ASP A 29 -39.80 -13.57 -23.02
CA ASP A 29 -40.91 -14.46 -23.39
C ASP A 29 -41.14 -15.56 -22.33
N GLY A 30 -40.05 -16.07 -21.73
CA GLY A 30 -40.10 -17.03 -20.63
C GLY A 30 -40.75 -16.47 -19.37
N VAL A 31 -40.45 -15.21 -19.03
CA VAL A 31 -41.09 -14.51 -17.90
C VAL A 31 -42.55 -14.17 -18.24
N GLY A 32 -42.79 -13.62 -19.44
CA GLY A 32 -44.13 -13.26 -19.91
C GLY A 32 -45.10 -14.44 -19.94
N GLY A 33 -44.61 -15.65 -20.24
CA GLY A 33 -45.40 -16.89 -20.23
C GLY A 33 -45.86 -17.36 -18.84
N ARG A 34 -45.25 -16.87 -17.76
CA ARG A 34 -45.62 -17.21 -16.37
C ARG A 34 -46.40 -16.11 -15.65
N ILE A 35 -46.49 -14.92 -16.24
CA ILE A 35 -47.30 -13.83 -15.70
C ILE A 35 -48.79 -14.14 -15.92
N ILE A 36 -49.51 -14.30 -14.82
CA ILE A 36 -50.96 -14.49 -14.79
C ILE A 36 -51.62 -13.11 -14.69
N ASN A 37 -52.32 -12.68 -15.74
CA ASN A 37 -53.05 -11.42 -15.70
C ASN A 37 -54.32 -11.54 -14.86
N GLY A 38 -54.24 -11.13 -13.60
CA GLY A 38 -55.37 -11.10 -12.66
C GLY A 38 -56.17 -9.79 -12.72
N LYS A 39 -57.35 -9.80 -12.11
CA LYS A 39 -58.25 -8.62 -12.02
C LYS A 39 -57.64 -7.41 -11.27
N LYS A 40 -56.53 -7.60 -10.55
CA LYS A 40 -55.80 -6.56 -9.80
C LYS A 40 -54.44 -6.22 -10.42
N GLY A 41 -54.13 -6.73 -11.61
CA GLY A 41 -52.84 -6.57 -12.29
C GLY A 41 -52.16 -7.90 -12.58
N PRO A 42 -50.99 -7.86 -13.26
CA PRO A 42 -50.17 -9.03 -13.49
C PRO A 42 -49.71 -9.63 -12.15
N LEU A 43 -49.92 -10.92 -11.98
CA LEU A 43 -49.49 -11.73 -10.84
C LEU A 43 -48.45 -12.72 -11.34
N LEU A 44 -47.38 -12.89 -10.57
CA LEU A 44 -46.34 -13.88 -10.83
C LEU A 44 -46.22 -14.75 -9.60
N ASP A 45 -46.13 -16.07 -9.79
CA ASP A 45 -45.98 -17.01 -8.68
C ASP A 45 -44.62 -16.81 -8.00
N PHE A 46 -44.58 -16.96 -6.68
CA PHE A 46 -43.36 -16.74 -5.91
C PHE A 46 -42.25 -17.72 -6.30
N ASP A 47 -42.59 -18.99 -6.50
CA ASP A 47 -41.63 -20.01 -6.91
C ASP A 47 -41.11 -19.71 -8.31
N ASP A 48 -41.94 -19.13 -9.18
CA ASP A 48 -41.51 -18.65 -10.49
C ASP A 48 -40.52 -17.48 -10.38
N VAL A 49 -40.74 -16.52 -9.48
CA VAL A 49 -39.80 -15.41 -9.22
C VAL A 49 -38.46 -15.94 -8.71
N VAL A 50 -38.45 -16.87 -7.76
CA VAL A 50 -37.23 -17.49 -7.25
C VAL A 50 -36.50 -18.24 -8.37
N ASN A 51 -37.22 -19.03 -9.17
CA ASN A 51 -36.65 -19.72 -10.32
C ASN A 51 -36.06 -18.76 -11.38
N PHE A 52 -36.63 -17.57 -11.53
CA PHE A 52 -36.12 -16.55 -12.45
C PHE A 52 -34.85 -15.86 -11.93
N HIS A 53 -34.66 -15.70 -10.63
CA HIS A 53 -33.43 -15.09 -10.09
C HIS A 53 -32.35 -16.13 -9.73
N GLY A 54 -32.68 -17.42 -9.79
CA GLY A 54 -31.79 -18.53 -9.39
C GLY A 54 -31.89 -18.85 -7.90
N SER A 55 -31.11 -19.84 -7.45
CA SER A 55 -31.09 -20.24 -6.05
C SER A 55 -30.22 -19.31 -5.21
N PHE A 56 -30.82 -18.68 -4.19
CA PHE A 56 -30.09 -17.95 -3.17
C PHE A 56 -29.90 -18.84 -1.97
N LEU A 57 -28.66 -18.92 -1.49
CA LEU A 57 -28.34 -19.62 -0.27
C LEU A 57 -28.02 -18.56 0.78
N ALA A 58 -28.83 -18.53 1.84
CA ALA A 58 -28.61 -17.70 3.01
C ALA A 58 -28.36 -18.64 4.19
N TRP A 59 -27.17 -18.57 4.76
CA TRP A 59 -26.76 -19.45 5.86
C TRP A 59 -26.75 -18.71 7.18
N LYS A 60 -27.35 -19.32 8.20
CA LYS A 60 -27.11 -18.97 9.60
C LYS A 60 -25.87 -19.75 10.04
N ILE A 61 -24.73 -19.06 10.18
CA ILE A 61 -23.53 -19.67 10.74
C ILE A 61 -23.80 -19.91 12.23
N GLY A 62 -23.90 -21.17 12.63
CA GLY A 62 -24.01 -21.57 14.03
C GLY A 62 -22.62 -21.74 14.66
N GLU A 63 -22.54 -21.77 15.99
CA GLU A 63 -21.28 -21.97 16.74
C GLU A 63 -20.56 -23.30 16.42
N SER A 64 -21.23 -24.24 15.73
CA SER A 64 -20.72 -25.57 15.36
C SER A 64 -20.49 -25.78 13.86
N THR A 65 -20.68 -24.76 13.01
CA THR A 65 -20.47 -24.91 11.56
C THR A 65 -18.97 -24.92 11.24
N SER A 66 -18.49 -25.97 10.58
CA SER A 66 -17.07 -26.09 10.23
C SER A 66 -16.76 -25.25 8.99
N SER A 67 -15.53 -24.77 8.88
CA SER A 67 -15.05 -24.05 7.70
C SER A 67 -15.08 -24.89 6.42
N SER A 68 -14.99 -26.22 6.52
CA SER A 68 -15.11 -27.13 5.38
C SER A 68 -16.51 -27.10 4.76
N ASP A 69 -17.57 -26.98 5.56
CA ASP A 69 -18.94 -26.92 5.05
C ASP A 69 -19.15 -25.68 4.15
N LEU A 70 -18.49 -24.56 4.49
CA LEU A 70 -18.53 -23.34 3.68
C LEU A 70 -17.83 -23.54 2.33
N VAL A 71 -16.71 -24.26 2.30
CA VAL A 71 -15.91 -24.45 1.08
C VAL A 71 -16.59 -25.39 0.10
N ASP A 72 -17.24 -26.45 0.58
CA ASP A 72 -18.10 -27.34 -0.22
C ASP A 72 -19.23 -26.58 -0.92
N LEU A 73 -19.76 -25.54 -0.26
CA LEU A 73 -20.83 -24.70 -0.80
C LEU A 73 -20.33 -23.67 -1.82
N LEU A 74 -19.10 -23.21 -1.67
CA LEU A 74 -18.51 -22.17 -2.51
C LEU A 74 -17.81 -22.74 -3.75
N THR A 75 -17.33 -23.97 -3.69
CA THR A 75 -16.58 -24.63 -4.77
C THR A 75 -17.40 -25.76 -5.39
N TRP A 76 -16.95 -26.33 -6.52
CA TRP A 76 -17.49 -27.62 -6.99
C TRP A 76 -16.40 -28.70 -6.91
N GLN A 77 -16.81 -29.94 -6.70
CA GLN A 77 -15.88 -31.07 -6.58
C GLN A 77 -15.63 -31.76 -7.92
N VAL A 78 -14.36 -32.10 -8.17
CA VAL A 78 -13.93 -32.98 -9.27
C VAL A 78 -13.03 -34.06 -8.68
N GLY A 79 -13.57 -35.25 -8.47
CA GLY A 79 -12.87 -36.29 -7.70
C GLY A 79 -12.76 -35.87 -6.23
N GLU A 80 -11.54 -35.90 -5.67
CA GLU A 80 -11.24 -35.46 -4.29
C GLU A 80 -10.82 -33.98 -4.20
N LEU A 81 -10.80 -33.26 -5.33
CA LEU A 81 -10.33 -31.87 -5.39
C LEU A 81 -11.49 -30.88 -5.46
N HIS A 82 -11.33 -29.76 -4.76
CA HIS A 82 -12.21 -28.61 -4.86
C HIS A 82 -11.77 -27.70 -6.01
N CYS A 83 -12.72 -27.15 -6.75
CA CYS A 83 -12.42 -26.36 -7.93
C CYS A 83 -13.12 -24.99 -7.88
N ILE A 84 -12.35 -23.96 -8.24
CA ILE A 84 -12.88 -22.63 -8.57
C ILE A 84 -12.59 -22.34 -10.04
N GLY A 85 -13.51 -21.70 -10.75
CA GLY A 85 -13.28 -21.40 -12.15
C GLY A 85 -14.22 -20.35 -12.69
N PHE A 86 -13.93 -19.93 -13.92
CA PHE A 86 -14.73 -18.94 -14.63
C PHE A 86 -14.84 -19.32 -16.11
N THR A 87 -15.87 -18.79 -16.76
CA THR A 87 -16.05 -18.78 -18.22
C THR A 87 -16.41 -17.36 -18.66
N ASP A 88 -16.07 -16.99 -19.90
CA ASP A 88 -16.47 -15.71 -20.49
C ASP A 88 -18.00 -15.56 -20.60
N ASP A 89 -18.71 -16.68 -20.76
CA ASP A 89 -20.18 -16.74 -20.85
C ASP A 89 -20.89 -16.45 -19.52
N ASN A 90 -20.15 -16.42 -18.41
CA ASN A 90 -20.69 -16.17 -17.07
C ASN A 90 -20.01 -14.94 -16.44
N PRO A 91 -20.35 -13.72 -16.90
CA PRO A 91 -19.71 -12.51 -16.41
C PRO A 91 -20.10 -12.25 -14.95
N ALA A 92 -19.26 -11.51 -14.21
CA ALA A 92 -19.45 -11.22 -12.77
C ALA A 92 -20.62 -10.26 -12.47
N TYR A 93 -21.52 -10.05 -13.44
CA TYR A 93 -22.64 -9.11 -13.34
C TYR A 93 -23.50 -9.41 -12.10
N GLY A 94 -23.57 -8.44 -11.18
CA GLY A 94 -24.42 -8.49 -9.99
C GLY A 94 -23.64 -8.39 -8.67
N ILE A 95 -22.45 -9.01 -8.56
CA ILE A 95 -21.67 -8.95 -7.31
C ILE A 95 -21.03 -7.57 -7.11
N ASP A 96 -20.49 -6.99 -8.18
CA ASP A 96 -19.90 -5.64 -8.14
C ASP A 96 -20.94 -4.57 -7.75
N ARG A 97 -22.23 -4.80 -8.05
CA ARG A 97 -23.32 -3.92 -7.61
C ARG A 97 -23.57 -4.07 -6.10
N ILE A 98 -23.54 -5.29 -5.55
CA ILE A 98 -23.71 -5.53 -4.11
C ILE A 98 -22.63 -4.78 -3.30
N GLU A 99 -21.36 -4.87 -3.71
CA GLU A 99 -20.27 -4.13 -3.05
C GLU A 99 -20.49 -2.60 -3.10
N SER A 100 -21.04 -2.10 -4.22
CA SER A 100 -21.30 -0.66 -4.39
C SER A 100 -22.52 -0.14 -3.61
N PHE A 101 -23.57 -0.96 -3.45
CA PHE A 101 -24.81 -0.59 -2.74
C PHE A 101 -24.69 -0.82 -1.22
N MET A 102 -23.85 -1.76 -0.80
CA MET A 102 -23.55 -2.04 0.60
C MET A 102 -22.05 -2.15 0.84
N PRO A 103 -21.36 -1.01 1.03
CA PRO A 103 -19.91 -0.98 1.24
C PRO A 103 -19.42 -1.71 2.51
N GLY A 104 -20.32 -2.30 3.31
CA GLY A 104 -19.99 -3.13 4.48
C GLY A 104 -20.11 -4.65 4.27
N ILE A 105 -20.68 -5.13 3.16
CA ILE A 105 -20.80 -6.57 2.89
C ILE A 105 -19.68 -7.01 1.94
N LYS A 106 -18.74 -7.80 2.46
CA LYS A 106 -17.73 -8.48 1.66
C LYS A 106 -18.35 -9.74 1.04
N VAL A 107 -18.68 -9.69 -0.25
CA VAL A 107 -19.11 -10.88 -1.00
C VAL A 107 -17.87 -11.55 -1.59
N LEU A 108 -17.66 -12.84 -1.30
CA LEU A 108 -16.56 -13.60 -1.88
C LEU A 108 -16.95 -14.06 -3.30
N ASP A 109 -16.43 -13.39 -4.34
CA ASP A 109 -16.55 -13.85 -5.73
C ASP A 109 -15.37 -14.74 -6.11
N LEU A 110 -15.59 -16.06 -6.12
CA LEU A 110 -14.56 -17.04 -6.50
C LEU A 110 -14.16 -16.97 -7.97
N ARG A 111 -15.00 -16.37 -8.85
CA ARG A 111 -14.63 -16.12 -10.25
C ARG A 111 -13.62 -14.98 -10.34
N LYS A 112 -13.82 -13.92 -9.54
CA LYS A 112 -12.86 -12.81 -9.41
C LYS A 112 -11.52 -13.30 -8.86
N LEU A 113 -11.56 -14.16 -7.83
CA LEU A 113 -10.37 -14.84 -7.32
C LEU A 113 -9.66 -15.64 -8.42
N CYS A 114 -10.37 -16.53 -9.11
CA CYS A 114 -9.80 -17.34 -10.18
C CYS A 114 -9.21 -16.47 -11.31
N ARG A 115 -9.91 -15.41 -11.73
CA ARG A 115 -9.37 -14.45 -12.73
C ARG A 115 -8.12 -13.75 -12.23
N ALA A 116 -8.08 -13.29 -10.99
CA ALA A 116 -6.91 -12.63 -10.42
C ALA A 116 -5.67 -13.55 -10.40
N VAL A 117 -5.89 -14.85 -10.19
CA VAL A 117 -4.85 -15.89 -10.26
C VAL A 117 -4.40 -16.20 -11.70
N VAL A 118 -5.30 -16.14 -12.67
CA VAL A 118 -5.03 -16.59 -14.05
C VAL A 118 -4.59 -15.45 -14.98
N SER A 119 -5.02 -14.21 -14.72
CA SER A 119 -4.81 -13.08 -15.64
C SER A 119 -3.33 -12.73 -15.85
N PRO A 120 -2.47 -12.70 -14.82
CA PRO A 120 -1.04 -12.50 -15.03
C PRO A 120 -0.41 -13.56 -15.93
N ILE A 121 -0.84 -14.83 -15.83
CA ILE A 121 -0.39 -15.95 -16.66
C ILE A 121 -0.80 -15.74 -18.11
N ALA A 122 -2.08 -15.44 -18.34
CA ALA A 122 -2.60 -15.14 -19.67
C ALA A 122 -1.81 -14.02 -20.37
N ILE A 123 -1.50 -12.95 -19.63
CA ILE A 123 -0.73 -11.80 -20.11
C ILE A 123 0.71 -12.23 -20.44
N ALA A 124 1.37 -12.98 -19.55
CA ALA A 124 2.75 -13.42 -19.75
C ALA A 124 2.93 -14.36 -20.95
N THR A 125 1.93 -15.21 -21.25
CA THR A 125 1.95 -16.13 -22.38
C THR A 125 1.34 -15.56 -23.67
N ASP A 126 0.84 -14.31 -23.64
CA ASP A 126 0.07 -13.70 -24.73
C ASP A 126 -1.09 -14.61 -25.23
N LYS A 127 -1.81 -15.24 -24.28
CA LYS A 127 -2.94 -16.12 -24.56
C LYS A 127 -4.24 -15.50 -24.07
N LYS A 128 -5.29 -15.69 -24.84
CA LYS A 128 -6.65 -15.40 -24.40
C LYS A 128 -7.24 -16.64 -23.74
N ILE A 129 -7.53 -16.56 -22.45
CA ILE A 129 -8.14 -17.65 -21.68
C ILE A 129 -9.64 -17.39 -21.58
N HIS A 130 -10.44 -18.25 -22.22
CA HIS A 130 -11.91 -18.16 -22.26
C HIS A 130 -12.58 -18.89 -21.09
N GLN A 131 -11.89 -19.93 -20.59
CA GLN A 131 -12.32 -20.71 -19.45
C GLN A 131 -11.10 -21.10 -18.62
N ALA A 132 -11.20 -20.97 -17.30
CA ALA A 132 -10.17 -21.44 -16.39
C ALA A 132 -10.76 -22.22 -15.22
N SER A 133 -10.02 -23.22 -14.75
CA SER A 133 -10.30 -23.99 -13.54
C SER A 133 -9.02 -24.11 -12.70
N VAL A 134 -9.12 -23.77 -11.43
CA VAL A 134 -8.03 -23.87 -10.45
C VAL A 134 -8.46 -24.86 -9.37
N PHE A 135 -7.69 -25.92 -9.23
CA PHE A 135 -7.93 -26.96 -8.23
C PHE A 135 -7.24 -26.62 -6.91
N LEU A 136 -8.02 -26.60 -5.85
CA LEU A 136 -7.62 -26.39 -4.47
C LEU A 136 -7.49 -27.78 -3.82
N PRO A 137 -6.26 -28.27 -3.56
CA PRO A 137 -6.06 -29.58 -2.93
C PRO A 137 -6.49 -29.61 -1.45
N MET A 138 -6.60 -28.45 -0.81
CA MET A 138 -6.92 -28.32 0.61
C MET A 138 -8.02 -27.26 0.80
N PRO A 139 -9.29 -27.66 0.98
CA PRO A 139 -10.40 -26.72 1.13
C PRO A 139 -10.22 -25.80 2.35
N GLU A 140 -9.58 -26.25 3.44
CA GLU A 140 -9.30 -25.38 4.60
C GLU A 140 -8.48 -24.12 4.26
N GLN A 141 -7.66 -24.15 3.20
CA GLN A 141 -6.82 -23.02 2.80
C GLN A 141 -7.67 -21.84 2.33
N LEU A 142 -8.80 -22.10 1.67
CA LEU A 142 -9.72 -21.04 1.24
C LEU A 142 -10.40 -20.38 2.45
N ALA A 143 -10.82 -21.17 3.43
CA ALA A 143 -11.40 -20.63 4.65
C ALA A 143 -10.37 -19.83 5.48
N LYS A 144 -9.14 -20.34 5.60
CA LYS A 144 -8.05 -19.61 6.26
C LYS A 144 -7.72 -18.33 5.50
N ALA A 145 -7.73 -18.33 4.18
CA ALA A 145 -7.52 -17.12 3.36
C ALA A 145 -8.53 -16.00 3.67
N MET A 146 -9.77 -16.36 4.03
CA MET A 146 -10.80 -15.39 4.42
C MET A 146 -10.56 -14.73 5.79
N SER A 147 -9.77 -15.36 6.66
CA SER A 147 -9.37 -14.79 7.96
C SER A 147 -8.19 -13.83 7.86
N ILE A 148 -7.45 -13.88 6.75
CA ILE A 148 -6.33 -12.99 6.45
C ILE A 148 -6.89 -11.71 5.83
N VAL A 149 -6.54 -10.56 6.40
CA VAL A 149 -7.04 -9.26 5.96
C VAL A 149 -5.89 -8.37 5.49
N PRO A 150 -5.54 -8.41 4.20
CA PRO A 150 -4.56 -7.50 3.62
C PRO A 150 -5.04 -6.05 3.64
N SER A 151 -4.13 -5.14 3.96
CA SER A 151 -4.39 -3.70 3.92
C SER A 151 -4.48 -3.22 2.48
N LYS A 152 -5.62 -2.66 2.09
CA LYS A 152 -5.80 -2.08 0.75
C LYS A 152 -5.06 -0.76 0.57
N ASP A 153 -4.87 -0.02 1.65
CA ASP A 153 -4.35 1.35 1.63
C ASP A 153 -2.84 1.42 1.92
N GLU A 154 -2.24 0.36 2.48
CA GLU A 154 -0.82 0.29 2.81
C GLU A 154 -0.05 -0.64 1.87
N LEU A 155 -0.21 -0.42 0.56
CA LEU A 155 0.54 -1.11 -0.49
C LEU A 155 1.65 -0.22 -1.04
N VAL A 156 2.89 -0.71 -1.00
CA VAL A 156 4.07 0.02 -1.50
C VAL A 156 4.79 -0.80 -2.57
N PHE A 157 5.18 -0.13 -3.65
CA PHE A 157 5.94 -0.71 -4.74
C PHE A 157 7.44 -0.47 -4.54
N GLY A 158 8.24 -1.48 -4.84
CA GLY A 158 9.70 -1.33 -4.87
C GLY A 158 10.19 -0.66 -6.16
N PRO A 159 11.40 -0.07 -6.16
CA PRO A 159 11.95 0.66 -7.30
C PRO A 159 12.18 -0.21 -8.56
N GLY A 160 12.30 -1.53 -8.40
CA GLY A 160 12.40 -2.50 -9.50
C GLY A 160 11.13 -3.32 -9.74
N GLY A 161 10.00 -2.90 -9.16
CA GLY A 161 8.76 -3.68 -9.08
C GLY A 161 8.64 -4.45 -7.76
N GLY A 162 7.75 -5.43 -7.72
CA GLY A 162 7.39 -6.14 -6.50
C GLY A 162 6.58 -5.27 -5.54
N ILE A 163 5.92 -5.94 -4.60
CA ILE A 163 5.03 -5.29 -3.64
C ILE A 163 5.44 -5.57 -2.20
N CYS A 164 5.07 -4.64 -1.33
CA CYS A 164 5.17 -4.76 0.11
C CYS A 164 3.88 -4.22 0.72
N PHE A 165 3.23 -4.98 1.60
CA PHE A 165 2.00 -4.54 2.26
C PHE A 165 1.84 -5.19 3.63
N LYS A 166 1.08 -4.52 4.50
CA LYS A 166 0.68 -5.06 5.80
C LYS A 166 -0.58 -5.88 5.69
N PHE A 167 -0.73 -6.84 6.60
CA PHE A 167 -1.99 -7.54 6.79
C PHE A 167 -2.17 -7.97 8.24
N VAL A 168 -3.42 -8.26 8.61
CA VAL A 168 -3.76 -8.79 9.93
C VAL A 168 -4.21 -10.23 9.77
N GLN A 169 -3.74 -11.10 10.65
CA GLN A 169 -4.20 -12.47 10.79
C GLN A 169 -4.27 -12.80 12.28
N ASP A 170 -5.40 -13.35 12.73
CA ASP A 170 -5.61 -13.76 14.13
C ASP A 170 -5.29 -12.67 15.16
N GLY A 171 -5.56 -11.40 14.79
CA GLY A 171 -5.29 -10.22 15.62
C GLY A 171 -3.83 -9.76 15.66
N SER A 172 -2.92 -10.43 14.95
CA SER A 172 -1.50 -10.06 14.87
C SER A 172 -1.18 -9.36 13.54
N GLU A 173 -0.23 -8.43 13.56
CA GLU A 173 0.22 -7.71 12.36
C GLU A 173 1.39 -8.41 11.68
N PHE A 174 1.27 -8.52 10.35
CA PHE A 174 2.27 -9.13 9.49
C PHE A 174 2.60 -8.21 8.32
N LEU A 175 3.73 -8.51 7.69
CA LEU A 175 4.23 -7.87 6.49
C LEU A 175 4.40 -8.93 5.40
N ALA A 176 3.83 -8.70 4.23
CA ALA A 176 4.17 -9.45 3.03
C ALA A 176 5.14 -8.62 2.19
N LEU A 177 6.25 -9.23 1.76
CA LEU A 177 7.29 -8.59 0.96
C LEU A 177 7.68 -9.49 -0.23
N SER A 178 7.56 -8.94 -1.44
CA SER A 178 8.14 -9.53 -2.64
C SER A 178 9.65 -9.33 -2.65
N LEU A 179 10.39 -10.43 -2.84
CA LEU A 179 11.85 -10.41 -2.98
C LEU A 179 12.31 -10.16 -4.42
N ARG A 180 11.40 -9.85 -5.35
CA ARG A 180 11.68 -9.64 -6.78
C ARG A 180 12.78 -8.62 -7.08
N ASN A 181 13.00 -7.65 -6.19
CA ASN A 181 14.03 -6.63 -6.39
C ASN A 181 15.45 -7.11 -6.10
N PHE A 182 15.60 -8.16 -5.31
CA PHE A 182 16.88 -8.66 -4.86
C PHE A 182 17.40 -9.75 -5.80
N TYR A 183 18.72 -9.84 -5.89
CA TYR A 183 19.34 -11.00 -6.56
C TYR A 183 19.31 -12.21 -5.62
N ASP A 184 19.29 -13.42 -6.18
CA ASP A 184 19.26 -14.67 -5.39
C ASP A 184 20.39 -14.74 -4.36
N PHE A 185 21.59 -14.25 -4.70
CA PHE A 185 22.73 -14.22 -3.78
C PHE A 185 22.58 -13.18 -2.64
N GLU A 186 21.71 -12.19 -2.78
CA GLU A 186 21.43 -11.18 -1.75
C GLU A 186 20.35 -11.65 -0.77
N ILE A 187 19.45 -12.56 -1.17
CA ILE A 187 18.26 -12.95 -0.38
C ILE A 187 18.65 -13.36 1.04
N GLY A 188 19.67 -14.21 1.22
CA GLY A 188 20.10 -14.61 2.57
C GLY A 188 20.57 -13.43 3.43
N SER A 189 21.22 -12.43 2.83
CA SER A 189 21.63 -11.21 3.54
C SER A 189 20.45 -10.30 3.87
N VAL A 190 19.45 -10.25 2.99
CA VAL A 190 18.20 -9.51 3.20
C VAL A 190 17.43 -10.08 4.39
N LEU A 191 17.23 -11.40 4.41
CA LEU A 191 16.55 -12.09 5.50
C LEU A 191 17.29 -11.87 6.84
N SER A 192 18.62 -12.00 6.85
CA SER A 192 19.43 -11.69 8.04
C SER A 192 19.25 -10.25 8.51
N ALA A 193 19.20 -9.28 7.59
CA ALA A 193 19.01 -7.87 7.94
C ALA A 193 17.61 -7.59 8.51
N LEU A 194 16.58 -8.30 8.06
CA LEU A 194 15.23 -8.21 8.61
C LEU A 194 15.18 -8.80 10.03
N THR A 195 15.81 -9.96 10.25
CA THR A 195 15.91 -10.55 11.59
C THR A 195 16.67 -9.64 12.57
N GLU A 196 17.75 -8.97 12.12
CA GLU A 196 18.50 -8.01 12.93
C GLU A 196 17.64 -6.84 13.45
N ILE A 197 16.59 -6.47 12.72
CA ILE A 197 15.63 -5.41 13.12
C ILE A 197 14.34 -5.98 13.74
N GLY A 198 14.32 -7.27 14.11
CA GLY A 198 13.18 -7.90 14.79
C GLY A 198 12.01 -8.28 13.89
N VAL A 199 12.24 -8.35 12.57
CA VAL A 199 11.25 -8.78 11.57
C VAL A 199 11.57 -10.22 11.18
N ASN A 200 10.81 -11.17 11.72
CA ASN A 200 11.08 -12.59 11.57
C ASN A 200 10.20 -13.19 10.48
N GLU A 201 10.80 -13.99 9.59
CA GLU A 201 10.06 -14.73 8.57
C GLU A 201 9.18 -15.79 9.24
N VAL A 202 7.96 -15.93 8.73
CA VAL A 202 7.03 -17.00 9.09
C VAL A 202 6.63 -17.76 7.83
N ASP A 203 6.09 -18.96 8.02
CA ASP A 203 5.75 -19.83 6.89
C ASP A 203 4.71 -19.17 5.97
N PHE A 204 5.07 -19.08 4.69
CA PHE A 204 4.14 -18.70 3.65
C PHE A 204 3.27 -19.91 3.28
N GLU A 205 1.96 -19.72 3.27
CA GLU A 205 0.99 -20.79 3.05
C GLU A 205 0.10 -20.44 1.86
N TYR A 206 -0.59 -21.42 1.29
CA TYR A 206 -1.53 -21.19 0.21
C TYR A 206 -2.68 -20.25 0.59
N ALA A 207 -3.10 -20.24 1.85
CA ALA A 207 -4.07 -19.28 2.37
C ALA A 207 -3.59 -17.83 2.21
N HIS A 208 -2.30 -17.56 2.49
CA HIS A 208 -1.70 -16.25 2.26
C HIS A 208 -1.77 -15.88 0.77
N PHE A 209 -1.31 -16.77 -0.11
CA PHE A 209 -1.35 -16.56 -1.55
C PHE A 209 -2.77 -16.23 -2.05
N LEU A 210 -3.76 -17.04 -1.69
CA LEU A 210 -5.16 -16.82 -2.10
C LEU A 210 -5.70 -15.47 -1.61
N SER A 211 -5.45 -15.11 -0.35
CA SER A 211 -5.89 -13.83 0.21
C SER A 211 -5.22 -12.63 -0.48
N PHE A 212 -3.92 -12.75 -0.76
CA PHE A 212 -3.13 -11.70 -1.40
C PHE A 212 -3.52 -11.52 -2.85
N VAL A 213 -3.74 -12.61 -3.61
CA VAL A 213 -4.22 -12.53 -4.99
C VAL A 213 -5.64 -11.98 -5.05
N PHE A 214 -6.51 -12.33 -4.10
CA PHE A 214 -7.85 -11.75 -4.04
C PHE A 214 -7.83 -10.22 -3.89
N THR A 215 -6.94 -9.71 -3.04
CA THR A 215 -6.92 -8.28 -2.68
C THR A 215 -6.00 -7.45 -3.60
N HIS A 216 -4.86 -8.01 -3.98
CA HIS A 216 -3.76 -7.35 -4.67
C HIS A 216 -3.34 -8.06 -5.97
N GLY A 217 -4.11 -9.02 -6.49
CA GLY A 217 -3.72 -9.87 -7.62
C GLY A 217 -3.35 -9.11 -8.91
N GLN A 218 -3.85 -7.89 -9.10
CA GLN A 218 -3.45 -7.01 -10.21
C GLN A 218 -2.02 -6.46 -10.10
N TYR A 219 -1.42 -6.55 -8.92
CA TYR A 219 -0.08 -6.08 -8.61
C TYR A 219 0.91 -7.23 -8.36
N LEU A 220 0.40 -8.44 -8.14
CA LEU A 220 1.19 -9.66 -8.07
C LEU A 220 1.50 -10.12 -9.49
N ASP A 221 2.79 -10.34 -9.74
CA ASP A 221 3.28 -10.62 -11.07
C ASP A 221 4.04 -11.96 -11.10
N ILE A 222 4.18 -12.50 -12.30
CA ILE A 222 4.91 -13.74 -12.55
C ILE A 222 6.40 -13.52 -12.31
N SER A 223 7.07 -14.56 -11.84
CA SER A 223 8.49 -14.48 -11.55
C SER A 223 9.27 -14.05 -12.80
N ARG A 224 10.32 -13.25 -12.62
CA ARG A 224 11.11 -12.69 -13.74
C ARG A 224 11.72 -13.77 -14.64
N GLU A 225 12.08 -14.90 -14.04
CA GLU A 225 12.58 -16.10 -14.75
C GLU A 225 11.55 -16.59 -15.77
N ARG A 226 10.28 -16.74 -15.36
CA ARG A 226 9.19 -17.21 -16.21
C ARG A 226 8.77 -16.18 -17.25
N LEU A 227 8.79 -14.89 -16.91
CA LEU A 227 8.53 -13.81 -17.87
C LEU A 227 9.54 -13.77 -19.02
N SER A 228 10.78 -14.19 -18.78
CA SER A 228 11.82 -14.25 -19.82
C SER A 228 11.67 -15.47 -20.72
N HIS A 229 10.93 -16.48 -20.27
CA HIS A 229 10.77 -17.79 -20.92
C HIS A 229 9.30 -18.24 -20.92
N PRO A 230 8.40 -17.51 -21.63
CA PRO A 230 6.97 -17.80 -21.62
C PRO A 230 6.62 -19.21 -22.13
N GLU A 231 7.43 -19.76 -23.02
CA GLU A 231 7.32 -21.14 -23.51
C GLU A 231 7.41 -22.16 -22.36
N GLU A 232 8.26 -21.91 -21.34
CA GLU A 232 8.36 -22.79 -20.17
C GLU A 232 7.13 -22.70 -19.29
N LEU A 233 6.53 -21.53 -19.20
CA LEU A 233 5.26 -21.31 -18.48
C LEU A 233 4.12 -22.04 -19.19
N GLU A 234 4.04 -21.93 -20.51
CA GLU A 234 3.07 -22.67 -21.34
C GLU A 234 3.24 -24.18 -21.16
N ASN A 235 4.47 -24.70 -21.24
CA ASN A 235 4.74 -26.12 -21.11
C ASN A 235 4.47 -26.65 -19.69
N ARG A 236 4.76 -25.85 -18.67
CA ARG A 236 4.56 -26.24 -17.26
C ARG A 236 3.10 -26.25 -16.86
N LEU A 237 2.31 -25.28 -17.32
CA LEU A 237 0.92 -25.10 -16.91
C LEU A 237 -0.11 -25.54 -17.97
N ASP A 238 0.33 -26.00 -19.15
CA ASP A 238 -0.53 -26.34 -20.30
C ASP A 238 -1.51 -25.21 -20.68
N VAL A 239 -1.00 -23.98 -20.82
CA VAL A 239 -1.82 -22.77 -21.04
C VAL A 239 -2.47 -22.78 -22.44
N LYS A 240 -3.79 -23.01 -22.47
CA LYS A 240 -4.64 -23.04 -23.68
C LYS A 240 -5.88 -22.16 -23.50
N GLU A 241 -6.75 -22.09 -24.52
CA GLU A 241 -8.06 -21.38 -24.44
C GLU A 241 -8.92 -21.86 -23.25
N VAL A 242 -8.81 -23.15 -22.92
CA VAL A 242 -9.33 -23.77 -21.69
C VAL A 242 -8.14 -24.11 -20.82
N PHE A 243 -8.04 -23.47 -19.66
CA PHE A 243 -6.91 -23.54 -18.75
C PHE A 243 -7.27 -24.30 -17.46
N SER A 244 -6.43 -25.23 -17.02
CA SER A 244 -6.73 -26.07 -15.86
C SER A 244 -5.45 -26.43 -15.11
N CYS A 245 -5.35 -26.07 -13.83
CA CYS A 245 -4.12 -26.23 -13.04
C CYS A 245 -4.40 -26.35 -11.54
N THR A 246 -3.41 -26.85 -10.79
CA THR A 246 -3.49 -26.89 -9.32
C THR A 246 -3.02 -25.57 -8.71
N LEU A 247 -3.45 -25.28 -7.48
CA LEU A 247 -2.99 -24.12 -6.74
C LEU A 247 -1.46 -24.11 -6.53
N GLU A 248 -0.86 -25.28 -6.32
CA GLU A 248 0.58 -25.43 -6.17
C GLU A 248 1.32 -25.04 -7.46
N ASP A 249 0.86 -25.52 -8.61
CA ASP A 249 1.45 -25.19 -9.90
C ASP A 249 1.41 -23.68 -10.16
N ILE A 250 0.28 -23.04 -9.87
CA ILE A 250 0.12 -21.60 -10.04
C ILE A 250 1.01 -20.83 -9.06
N ALA A 251 0.95 -21.14 -7.76
CA ALA A 251 1.76 -20.43 -6.77
C ALA A 251 3.26 -20.51 -7.11
N SER A 252 3.70 -21.61 -7.74
CA SER A 252 5.10 -21.82 -8.13
C SER A 252 5.60 -20.95 -9.29
N VAL A 253 4.72 -20.24 -10.01
CA VAL A 253 5.12 -19.36 -11.13
C VAL A 253 5.08 -17.87 -10.79
N TYR A 254 4.50 -17.51 -9.65
CA TYR A 254 4.46 -16.13 -9.18
C TYR A 254 5.80 -15.69 -8.57
N GLU A 255 5.97 -14.39 -8.40
CA GLU A 255 7.11 -13.83 -7.67
C GLU A 255 7.20 -14.36 -6.21
N ASP A 256 8.43 -14.46 -5.70
CA ASP A 256 8.68 -14.95 -4.34
C ASP A 256 8.20 -13.93 -3.30
N LEU A 257 7.03 -14.19 -2.72
CA LEU A 257 6.47 -13.45 -1.60
C LEU A 257 6.82 -14.15 -0.29
N ARG A 258 7.40 -13.38 0.63
CA ARG A 258 7.67 -13.83 2.00
C ARG A 258 6.79 -13.09 2.99
N VAL A 259 6.43 -13.77 4.07
CA VAL A 259 5.64 -13.20 5.16
C VAL A 259 6.52 -13.06 6.39
N PHE A 260 6.36 -11.94 7.07
CA PHE A 260 7.11 -11.61 8.27
C PHE A 260 6.18 -11.15 9.38
N GLU A 261 6.42 -11.63 10.59
CA GLU A 261 5.72 -11.17 11.78
C GLU A 261 6.34 -9.86 12.28
N LEU A 262 5.50 -8.85 12.52
CA LEU A 262 5.92 -7.57 13.09
C LEU A 262 5.87 -7.64 14.63
N SER A 263 6.76 -8.46 15.19
CA SER A 263 6.78 -8.76 16.63
C SER A 263 7.31 -7.61 17.52
N GLN A 264 8.05 -6.65 16.96
CA GLN A 264 8.66 -5.55 17.71
C GLN A 264 8.02 -4.19 17.37
N ALA A 265 7.58 -3.48 18.41
CA ALA A 265 6.98 -2.15 18.29
C ALA A 265 7.92 -1.11 17.64
N SER A 266 9.25 -1.30 17.72
CA SER A 266 10.26 -0.40 17.14
C SER A 266 10.27 -0.37 15.60
N VAL A 267 9.71 -1.39 14.93
CA VAL A 267 9.64 -1.48 13.46
C VAL A 267 8.20 -1.74 13.00
N SER A 268 7.23 -1.25 13.76
CA SER A 268 5.81 -1.42 13.46
C SER A 268 5.39 -0.79 12.14
N SER A 269 6.18 0.12 11.56
CA SER A 269 5.87 0.73 10.27
C SER A 269 6.48 -0.07 9.10
N LEU A 270 5.67 -0.36 8.08
CA LEU A 270 6.13 -0.92 6.80
C LEU A 270 7.25 -0.08 6.17
N PHE A 271 7.16 1.25 6.28
CA PHE A 271 8.21 2.13 5.79
C PHE A 271 9.51 2.03 6.57
N ALA A 272 9.48 1.69 7.86
CA ALA A 272 10.69 1.47 8.63
C ALA A 272 11.47 0.27 8.04
N VAL A 273 10.79 -0.85 7.81
CA VAL A 273 11.37 -2.05 7.18
C VAL A 273 11.97 -1.71 5.81
N LEU A 274 11.17 -1.10 4.94
CA LEU A 274 11.61 -0.74 3.60
C LEU A 274 12.79 0.25 3.60
N CYS A 275 12.81 1.20 4.55
CA CYS A 275 13.90 2.15 4.68
C CYS A 275 15.21 1.47 5.13
N HIS A 276 15.14 0.53 6.08
CA HIS A 276 16.30 -0.28 6.47
C HIS A 276 16.88 -1.07 5.30
N LEU A 277 16.01 -1.69 4.49
CA LEU A 277 16.43 -2.39 3.27
C LEU A 277 17.06 -1.42 2.26
N ALA A 278 16.40 -0.30 1.96
CA ALA A 278 16.88 0.72 1.04
C ALA A 278 18.23 1.33 1.49
N ALA A 279 18.46 1.47 2.79
CA ALA A 279 19.72 1.96 3.33
C ALA A 279 20.85 0.92 3.25
N ARG A 280 20.56 -0.38 3.30
CA ARG A 280 21.56 -1.46 3.29
C ARG A 280 21.86 -1.98 1.88
N PHE A 281 20.83 -2.28 1.11
CA PHE A 281 20.93 -2.95 -0.20
C PHE A 281 20.72 -1.96 -1.34
N LYS A 282 21.60 -2.00 -2.35
CA LYS A 282 21.50 -1.11 -3.51
C LYS A 282 20.26 -1.45 -4.36
N THR A 283 19.86 -2.71 -4.40
CA THR A 283 18.67 -3.24 -5.10
C THR A 283 17.35 -2.74 -4.51
N ALA A 284 17.33 -2.34 -3.24
CA ALA A 284 16.15 -1.80 -2.57
C ALA A 284 15.98 -0.27 -2.72
N ARG A 285 16.83 0.41 -3.49
CA ARG A 285 16.79 1.87 -3.67
C ARG A 285 17.10 2.28 -5.12
N SER A 286 16.86 3.54 -5.43
CA SER A 286 17.18 4.08 -6.74
C SER A 286 18.68 4.12 -7.02
N PRO A 287 19.13 3.76 -8.24
CA PRO A 287 20.54 3.56 -8.55
C PRO A 287 21.36 4.86 -8.56
N PHE A 288 20.69 6.02 -8.66
CA PHE A 288 21.35 7.33 -8.67
C PHE A 288 21.63 7.89 -7.28
N VAL A 289 21.11 7.27 -6.21
CA VAL A 289 21.29 7.77 -4.84
C VAL A 289 22.74 7.56 -4.39
N PRO A 290 23.47 8.63 -4.05
CA PRO A 290 24.89 8.60 -3.70
C PRO A 290 25.08 8.11 -2.26
N PHE A 291 26.28 7.59 -1.97
CA PHE A 291 26.63 6.99 -0.68
C PHE A 291 26.42 7.94 0.49
N GLU A 292 26.67 9.22 0.28
CA GLU A 292 26.55 10.28 1.28
C GLU A 292 25.12 10.41 1.81
N ILE A 293 24.12 10.36 0.93
CA ILE A 293 22.71 10.37 1.34
C ILE A 293 22.37 9.09 2.12
N ILE A 294 22.85 7.93 1.65
CA ILE A 294 22.61 6.65 2.33
C ILE A 294 23.18 6.66 3.75
N ASP A 295 24.37 7.25 3.93
CA ASP A 295 25.04 7.37 5.21
C ASP A 295 24.26 8.27 6.19
N VAL A 296 23.74 9.42 5.72
CA VAL A 296 22.84 10.27 6.53
C VAL A 296 21.53 9.55 6.86
N SER A 297 20.94 8.86 5.88
CA SER A 297 19.72 8.06 6.11
C SER A 297 19.94 7.03 7.20
N ARG A 298 21.06 6.29 7.19
CA ARG A 298 21.37 5.30 8.25
C ARG A 298 21.43 5.93 9.63
N ARG A 299 22.02 7.12 9.76
CA ARG A 299 22.07 7.83 11.05
C ARG A 299 20.69 8.34 11.48
N LEU A 300 19.87 8.83 10.54
CA LEU A 300 18.48 9.20 10.80
C LEU A 300 17.65 8.02 11.32
N LEU A 301 17.84 6.82 10.78
CA LEU A 301 17.14 5.61 11.22
C LEU A 301 17.46 5.18 12.67
N LEU A 302 18.52 5.74 13.27
CA LEU A 302 18.87 5.50 14.68
C LEU A 302 18.17 6.49 15.63
N LEU A 303 17.50 7.52 15.09
CA LEU A 303 16.86 8.57 15.89
C LEU A 303 15.41 8.19 16.20
N GLN A 304 14.91 8.69 17.34
CA GLN A 304 13.50 8.57 17.66
C GLN A 304 12.66 9.40 16.68
N ASN A 305 11.47 8.88 16.33
CA ASN A 305 10.52 9.54 15.43
C ASN A 305 11.04 9.77 14.00
N ALA A 306 12.04 9.01 13.56
CA ALA A 306 12.59 9.14 12.21
C ALA A 306 11.45 9.10 11.15
N PRO A 307 11.49 10.01 10.15
CA PRO A 307 10.45 10.10 9.13
C PRO A 307 10.63 9.00 8.05
N TYR A 308 10.44 7.74 8.45
CA TYR A 308 10.74 6.55 7.65
C TYR A 308 10.14 6.58 6.25
N GLU A 309 8.87 7.00 6.14
CA GLU A 309 8.16 7.11 4.87
C GLU A 309 8.87 8.07 3.91
N ASN A 310 9.07 9.33 4.32
CA ASN A 310 9.72 10.32 3.46
C ASN A 310 11.16 9.96 3.12
N ILE A 311 11.90 9.34 4.06
CA ILE A 311 13.25 8.85 3.77
C ILE A 311 13.18 7.73 2.72
N TYR A 312 12.34 6.72 2.91
CA TYR A 312 12.19 5.63 1.94
C TYR A 312 11.77 6.15 0.57
N LEU A 313 10.72 6.98 0.49
CA LEU A 313 10.23 7.56 -0.77
C LEU A 313 11.30 8.43 -1.45
N SER A 314 12.15 9.11 -0.67
CA SER A 314 13.30 9.84 -1.23
C SER A 314 14.36 8.90 -1.80
N LEU A 315 14.66 7.79 -1.11
CA LEU A 315 15.64 6.78 -1.55
C LEU A 315 15.14 5.93 -2.73
N SER A 316 13.83 5.73 -2.87
CA SER A 316 13.19 4.94 -3.94
C SER A 316 12.63 5.79 -5.09
N ALA A 317 12.74 7.11 -5.01
CA ALA A 317 12.28 8.04 -6.04
C ALA A 317 12.91 7.75 -7.41
N SER A 318 12.12 7.79 -8.48
CA SER A 318 12.61 7.60 -9.86
C SER A 318 13.42 8.78 -10.41
N HIS A 319 13.29 9.96 -9.79
CA HIS A 319 13.96 11.18 -10.22
C HIS A 319 14.37 12.04 -9.03
N TRP A 320 15.50 12.74 -9.15
CA TRP A 320 16.06 13.62 -8.14
C TRP A 320 15.10 14.70 -7.62
N LYS A 321 14.30 15.27 -8.53
CA LYS A 321 13.23 16.22 -8.19
C LYS A 321 12.22 15.62 -7.19
N HIS A 322 11.84 14.35 -7.37
CA HIS A 322 10.94 13.68 -6.44
C HIS A 322 11.64 13.37 -5.12
N ALA A 323 12.90 12.90 -5.17
CA ALA A 323 13.70 12.67 -3.97
C ALA A 323 13.81 13.93 -3.09
N PHE A 324 14.02 15.09 -3.73
CA PHE A 324 14.04 16.40 -3.08
C PHE A 324 12.70 16.75 -2.44
N ILE A 325 11.58 16.55 -3.14
CA ILE A 325 10.24 16.88 -2.62
C ILE A 325 9.91 16.03 -1.40
N GLU A 326 10.24 14.74 -1.41
CA GLU A 326 9.91 13.86 -0.28
C GLU A 326 10.68 14.25 0.99
N ILE A 327 11.98 14.52 0.90
CA ILE A 327 12.72 15.01 2.08
C ILE A 327 12.32 16.43 2.48
N TYR A 328 11.89 17.26 1.53
CA TYR A 328 11.36 18.60 1.82
C TYR A 328 10.04 18.56 2.61
N ARG A 329 9.18 17.56 2.38
CA ARG A 329 7.95 17.38 3.19
C ARG A 329 8.25 17.17 4.67
N VAL A 330 9.39 16.55 5.01
CA VAL A 330 9.86 16.47 6.40
C VAL A 330 10.15 17.87 6.96
N VAL A 331 10.78 18.73 6.15
CA VAL A 331 11.05 20.13 6.53
C VAL A 331 9.75 20.91 6.70
N GLU A 332 8.75 20.71 5.84
CA GLU A 332 7.40 21.30 5.97
C GLU A 332 6.73 20.89 7.29
N GLY A 333 6.81 19.60 7.65
CA GLY A 333 6.31 19.09 8.92
C GLY A 333 6.96 19.74 10.15
N LEU A 334 8.13 20.39 9.99
CA LEU A 334 8.87 21.09 11.04
C LEU A 334 8.73 22.61 10.98
N TYR A 335 7.84 23.19 10.17
CA TYR A 335 7.69 24.65 10.08
C TYR A 335 7.31 25.35 11.39
N TYR A 336 6.65 24.66 12.31
CA TYR A 336 6.40 25.20 13.65
C TYR A 336 7.69 25.36 14.46
N PHE A 337 8.68 24.49 14.24
CA PHE A 337 9.78 24.24 15.17
C PHE A 337 10.62 25.50 15.41
N GLY A 338 11.08 26.18 14.35
CA GLY A 338 11.94 27.37 14.50
C GLY A 338 11.28 28.49 15.30
N TRP A 339 9.97 28.66 15.18
CA TRP A 339 9.21 29.64 15.98
C TRP A 339 9.10 29.21 17.43
N MET A 340 8.71 27.95 17.67
CA MET A 340 8.51 27.43 19.02
C MET A 340 9.82 27.35 19.80
N HIS A 341 10.92 27.04 19.12
CA HIS A 341 12.26 27.07 19.69
C HIS A 341 12.62 28.48 20.18
N GLY A 342 12.35 29.52 19.37
CA GLY A 342 12.55 30.91 19.79
C GLY A 342 11.67 31.33 20.98
N VAL A 343 10.40 30.91 20.99
CA VAL A 343 9.48 31.14 22.12
C VAL A 343 10.02 30.46 23.39
N LYS A 344 10.41 29.19 23.29
CA LYS A 344 10.96 28.42 24.41
C LYS A 344 12.22 29.06 24.98
N GLN A 345 13.16 29.50 24.13
CA GLN A 345 14.35 30.22 24.56
C GLN A 345 14.04 31.56 25.25
N THR A 346 13.01 32.27 24.78
CA THR A 346 12.65 33.59 25.32
C THR A 346 11.94 33.49 26.68
N PHE A 347 11.04 32.51 26.84
CA PHE A 347 10.17 32.39 28.02
C PHE A 347 10.64 31.33 29.03
N GLY A 348 11.59 30.46 28.67
CA GLY A 348 12.21 29.49 29.60
C GLY A 348 11.30 28.35 30.06
N GLY A 349 10.37 27.90 29.21
CA GLY A 349 9.39 26.84 29.55
C GLY A 349 9.94 25.41 29.47
N THR A 350 9.24 24.48 30.13
CA THR A 350 9.55 23.03 30.11
C THR A 350 8.85 22.27 28.99
N ASP A 351 7.85 22.87 28.35
CA ASP A 351 7.11 22.26 27.24
C ASP A 351 8.05 21.93 26.07
N THR A 352 7.73 20.85 25.35
CA THR A 352 8.39 20.58 24.08
C THR A 352 7.96 21.61 23.03
N GLU A 353 8.78 21.82 22.00
CA GLU A 353 8.45 22.70 20.89
C GLU A 353 7.12 22.30 20.22
N TYR A 354 6.81 21.00 20.17
CA TYR A 354 5.55 20.51 19.64
C TYR A 354 4.36 20.80 20.57
N ASP A 355 4.50 20.61 21.89
CA ASP A 355 3.45 20.94 22.86
C ASP A 355 3.12 22.44 22.85
N LEU A 356 4.16 23.28 22.74
CA LEU A 356 3.98 24.72 22.57
C LEU A 356 3.20 25.04 21.29
N TYR A 357 3.53 24.38 20.18
CA TYR A 357 2.80 24.54 18.93
C TYR A 357 1.31 24.20 19.10
N LEU A 358 0.99 23.04 19.69
CA LEU A 358 -0.39 22.64 19.92
C LEU A 358 -1.14 23.63 20.83
N LYS A 359 -0.51 24.09 21.92
CA LYS A 359 -1.12 25.08 22.83
C LYS A 359 -1.37 26.42 22.14
N LEU A 360 -0.42 26.92 21.35
CA LEU A 360 -0.61 28.20 20.63
C LEU A 360 -1.60 28.07 19.47
N GLN A 361 -1.67 26.91 18.82
CA GLN A 361 -2.67 26.64 17.80
C GLN A 361 -4.07 26.61 18.42
N ASP A 362 -4.25 25.93 19.55
CA ASP A 362 -5.53 25.83 20.25
C ASP A 362 -5.97 27.18 20.87
N GLN A 363 -5.08 27.81 21.64
CA GLN A 363 -5.44 28.98 22.44
C GLN A 363 -5.41 30.30 21.66
N LEU A 364 -4.54 30.41 20.65
CA LEU A 364 -4.33 31.65 19.89
C LEU A 364 -4.63 31.50 18.39
N SER A 365 -5.12 30.34 17.94
CA SER A 365 -5.31 30.05 16.51
C SER A 365 -4.06 30.32 15.68
N TRP A 366 -2.88 30.12 16.27
CA TRP A 366 -1.61 30.40 15.59
C TRP A 366 -1.45 29.48 14.38
N LYS A 367 -1.04 30.06 13.25
CA LYS A 367 -0.71 29.34 12.02
C LYS A 367 0.61 29.87 11.47
N TYR A 368 1.47 28.96 11.03
CA TYR A 368 2.74 29.32 10.41
C TYR A 368 2.51 29.88 8.99
N LYS A 369 3.40 30.78 8.56
CA LYS A 369 3.51 31.23 7.16
C LYS A 369 4.71 30.54 6.53
N GLU A 370 4.50 29.68 5.54
CA GLU A 370 5.53 28.76 5.01
C GLU A 370 6.88 29.44 4.73
N ARG A 371 6.90 30.49 3.89
CA ARG A 371 8.12 31.22 3.52
C ARG A 371 8.88 31.82 4.71
N ALA A 372 8.18 32.31 5.73
CA ALA A 372 8.82 32.83 6.94
C ALA A 372 9.29 31.71 7.88
N SER A 373 8.60 30.58 7.84
CA SER A 373 8.80 29.46 8.77
C SER A 373 9.99 28.61 8.38
N ILE A 374 10.20 28.36 7.08
CA ILE A 374 11.44 27.73 6.62
C ILE A 374 12.67 28.58 6.94
N ALA A 375 12.57 29.91 6.85
CA ALA A 375 13.65 30.81 7.23
C ALA A 375 13.95 30.72 8.73
N LYS A 376 12.91 30.74 9.57
CA LYS A 376 13.06 30.55 11.03
C LYS A 376 13.60 29.18 11.41
N LEU A 377 13.23 28.15 10.66
CA LEU A 377 13.76 26.81 10.86
C LEU A 377 15.25 26.73 10.50
N PHE A 378 15.68 27.36 9.41
CA PHE A 378 17.08 27.31 8.99
C PHE A 378 17.98 28.20 9.88
N GLU A 379 17.42 29.20 10.57
CA GLU A 379 18.15 29.99 11.58
C GLU A 379 18.66 29.14 12.75
N VAL A 380 17.99 28.01 13.08
CA VAL A 380 18.45 27.11 14.15
C VAL A 380 19.52 26.11 13.68
N VAL A 381 19.85 26.09 12.39
CA VAL A 381 20.84 25.15 11.82
C VAL A 381 22.13 25.90 11.50
N PRO A 382 23.26 25.59 12.18
CA PRO A 382 24.55 26.19 11.85
C PRO A 382 24.99 25.83 10.42
N ARG A 383 25.53 26.79 9.67
CA ARG A 383 26.04 26.54 8.30
C ARG A 383 27.10 25.44 8.25
N SER A 384 27.86 25.24 9.34
CA SER A 384 28.86 24.16 9.44
C SER A 384 28.26 22.77 9.27
N VAL A 385 26.95 22.58 9.52
CA VAL A 385 26.23 21.33 9.21
C VAL A 385 26.29 21.03 7.72
N LEU A 386 26.32 22.05 6.86
CA LEU A 386 26.35 21.92 5.41
C LEU A 386 27.78 21.92 4.84
N ALA A 387 28.83 21.81 5.66
CA ALA A 387 30.22 22.00 5.20
C ALA A 387 30.63 21.09 4.03
N ALA A 388 30.11 19.85 3.98
CA ALA A 388 30.37 18.91 2.90
C ALA A 388 29.80 19.38 1.54
N HIS A 389 28.69 20.11 1.55
CA HIS A 389 28.01 20.62 0.36
C HIS A 389 27.50 22.05 0.61
N ASP A 390 28.42 22.95 0.92
CA ASP A 390 28.08 24.34 1.24
C ASP A 390 27.23 24.95 0.10
N PRO A 391 26.09 25.61 0.41
CA PRO A 391 25.26 26.27 -0.61
C PRO A 391 26.04 27.19 -1.56
N VAL A 392 27.11 27.83 -1.09
CA VAL A 392 27.99 28.68 -1.90
C VAL A 392 28.77 27.89 -2.96
N GLY A 393 29.09 26.62 -2.69
CA GLY A 393 29.80 25.71 -3.61
C GLY A 393 28.93 25.11 -4.71
N ILE A 394 27.61 25.35 -4.69
CA ILE A 394 26.69 24.85 -5.72
C ILE A 394 26.77 25.79 -6.93
N LYS A 395 27.55 25.41 -7.95
CA LYS A 395 27.91 26.27 -9.11
C LYS A 395 26.75 27.01 -9.78
N SER A 396 25.59 26.38 -9.96
CA SER A 396 24.43 27.05 -10.59
C SER A 396 23.74 28.07 -9.66
N LEU A 397 24.09 28.09 -8.37
CA LEU A 397 23.47 28.90 -7.33
C LEU A 397 24.47 29.87 -6.66
N SER A 398 25.78 29.73 -6.91
CA SER A 398 26.86 30.42 -6.19
C SER A 398 26.77 31.95 -6.24
N GLY A 399 26.34 32.52 -7.37
CA GLY A 399 26.16 33.97 -7.52
C GLY A 399 25.10 34.58 -6.60
N ARG A 400 24.24 33.76 -5.97
CA ARG A 400 23.19 34.23 -5.05
C ARG A 400 23.71 34.48 -3.62
N PHE A 401 24.94 34.07 -3.29
CA PHE A 401 25.46 34.01 -1.92
C PHE A 401 26.75 34.80 -1.65
N GLU A 402 27.23 35.61 -2.60
CA GLU A 402 28.53 36.28 -2.45
C GLU A 402 28.62 37.23 -1.23
N LYS A 403 29.75 37.13 -0.50
CA LYS A 403 30.17 38.00 0.62
C LYS A 403 29.18 38.16 1.77
N GLN A 404 28.64 37.04 2.26
CA GLN A 404 27.61 37.04 3.31
C GLN A 404 28.04 36.31 4.57
N THR A 405 27.52 36.77 5.71
CA THR A 405 27.62 36.06 6.99
C THR A 405 26.90 34.71 6.91
N ASP A 406 27.23 33.77 7.79
CA ASP A 406 26.62 32.44 7.79
C ASP A 406 25.09 32.51 7.93
N THR A 407 24.58 33.39 8.80
CA THR A 407 23.14 33.63 8.96
C THR A 407 22.49 34.14 7.66
N ALA A 408 23.15 35.05 6.95
CA ALA A 408 22.63 35.57 5.69
C ALA A 408 22.62 34.51 4.58
N VAL A 409 23.65 33.65 4.53
CA VAL A 409 23.70 32.49 3.62
C VAL A 409 22.55 31.53 3.91
N MET A 410 22.35 31.13 5.16
CA MET A 410 21.28 30.21 5.55
C MET A 410 19.88 30.77 5.25
N ASN A 411 19.66 32.05 5.52
CA ASN A 411 18.40 32.72 5.22
C ASN A 411 18.11 32.79 3.70
N ARG A 412 19.13 33.09 2.87
CA ARG A 412 18.96 33.02 1.42
C ARG A 412 18.74 31.60 0.94
N PHE A 413 19.42 30.63 1.55
CA PHE A 413 19.28 29.23 1.20
C PHE A 413 17.87 28.72 1.50
N SER A 414 17.29 29.05 2.65
CA SER A 414 15.91 28.70 2.98
C SER A 414 14.91 29.27 1.97
N HIS A 415 15.09 30.53 1.56
CA HIS A 415 14.25 31.14 0.53
C HIS A 415 14.39 30.43 -0.82
N LEU A 416 15.62 30.05 -1.19
CA LEU A 416 15.89 29.32 -2.42
C LEU A 416 15.23 27.94 -2.43
N ILE A 417 15.37 27.16 -1.35
CA ILE A 417 14.72 25.84 -1.22
C ILE A 417 13.19 25.99 -1.36
N TYR A 418 12.59 26.95 -0.66
CA TYR A 418 11.16 27.22 -0.76
C TYR A 418 10.73 27.58 -2.20
N SER A 419 11.46 28.47 -2.87
CA SER A 419 11.15 28.84 -4.24
C SER A 419 11.33 27.69 -5.24
N ILE A 420 12.32 26.81 -5.03
CA ILE A 420 12.50 25.59 -5.83
C ILE A 420 11.30 24.65 -5.65
N ARG A 421 10.85 24.43 -4.40
CA ARG A 421 9.65 23.62 -4.15
C ARG A 421 8.41 24.25 -4.80
N ASN A 422 8.17 25.54 -4.65
CA ASN A 422 7.01 26.20 -5.24
C ASN A 422 7.02 26.11 -6.77
N SER A 423 8.18 26.30 -7.40
CA SER A 423 8.35 26.12 -8.86
C SER A 423 8.06 24.68 -9.31
N ASN A 424 8.29 23.70 -8.44
CA ASN A 424 8.05 22.29 -8.74
C ASN A 424 6.58 21.88 -8.61
N VAL A 425 5.82 22.54 -7.73
CA VAL A 425 4.42 22.23 -7.40
C VAL A 425 3.45 23.02 -8.27
N HIS A 426 3.76 24.29 -8.58
CA HIS A 426 2.91 25.15 -9.40
C HIS A 426 3.37 25.15 -10.86
N GLN A 427 2.55 24.58 -11.76
CA GLN A 427 2.77 24.67 -13.20
C GLN A 427 2.29 26.04 -13.72
N GLY A 428 3.18 27.04 -13.80
CA GLY A 428 2.86 28.37 -14.35
C GLY A 428 3.67 29.51 -13.72
N GLU A 429 3.30 30.75 -14.05
CA GLU A 429 3.81 31.94 -13.34
C GLU A 429 3.25 31.93 -11.92
N SER A 430 4.10 31.60 -10.95
CA SER A 430 3.75 31.71 -9.53
C SER A 430 3.80 33.18 -9.11
N GLU A 431 3.07 33.54 -8.05
CA GLU A 431 3.17 34.87 -7.42
C GLU A 431 4.62 35.21 -6.98
N ASP A 432 5.47 34.20 -6.81
CA ASP A 432 6.88 34.33 -6.40
C ASP A 432 7.87 34.52 -7.57
N GLY A 433 7.39 34.61 -8.82
CA GLY A 433 8.19 34.89 -10.01
C GLY A 433 8.39 33.69 -10.95
N PRO A 434 9.32 33.79 -11.93
CA PRO A 434 9.53 32.75 -12.93
C PRO A 434 10.10 31.47 -12.30
N PRO A 435 9.83 30.30 -12.90
CA PRO A 435 10.31 29.02 -12.39
C PRO A 435 11.83 29.02 -12.20
N ILE A 436 12.30 28.52 -11.06
CA ILE A 436 13.73 28.33 -10.84
C ILE A 436 14.18 27.06 -11.57
N GLU A 437 14.98 27.24 -12.61
CA GLU A 437 15.64 26.12 -13.28
C GLU A 437 16.82 25.62 -12.43
N VAL A 438 16.73 24.37 -11.97
CA VAL A 438 17.78 23.70 -11.20
C VAL A 438 18.49 22.71 -12.12
N SER A 439 19.80 22.89 -12.30
CA SER A 439 20.63 22.00 -13.11
C SER A 439 20.71 20.59 -12.51
N ALA A 440 20.86 19.58 -13.39
CA ALA A 440 20.88 18.17 -12.99
C ALA A 440 21.94 17.84 -11.92
N ASP A 441 23.11 18.47 -11.99
CA ASP A 441 24.23 18.27 -11.05
C ASP A 441 23.99 18.90 -9.66
N CYS A 442 22.95 19.71 -9.51
CA CYS A 442 22.65 20.43 -8.27
C CYS A 442 21.60 19.72 -7.43
N TRP A 443 20.70 18.94 -8.02
CA TRP A 443 19.72 18.20 -7.26
C TRP A 443 20.32 17.27 -6.19
N PRO A 444 21.36 16.45 -6.47
CA PRO A 444 21.95 15.59 -5.44
C PRO A 444 22.44 16.40 -4.24
N LYS A 445 23.05 17.57 -4.50
CA LYS A 445 23.61 18.46 -3.47
C LYS A 445 22.50 19.09 -2.63
N LEU A 446 21.44 19.58 -3.27
CA LEU A 446 20.29 20.16 -2.60
C LEU A 446 19.58 19.14 -1.71
N THR A 447 19.30 17.95 -2.26
CA THR A 447 18.68 16.86 -1.49
C THR A 447 19.57 16.47 -0.31
N TYR A 448 20.88 16.33 -0.52
CA TYR A 448 21.81 16.01 0.56
C TYR A 448 21.84 17.09 1.67
N CYS A 449 21.83 18.37 1.31
CA CYS A 449 21.71 19.46 2.29
C CYS A 449 20.43 19.35 3.12
N LEU A 450 19.29 18.98 2.50
CA LEU A 450 18.04 18.77 3.25
C LEU A 450 18.14 17.57 4.20
N PHE A 451 18.76 16.46 3.78
CA PHE A 451 19.04 15.33 4.66
C PHE A 451 19.88 15.74 5.88
N LEU A 452 20.94 16.54 5.68
CA LEU A 452 21.77 17.04 6.78
C LEU A 452 21.02 17.99 7.72
N ILE A 453 20.16 18.86 7.17
CA ILE A 453 19.30 19.75 7.97
C ILE A 453 18.33 18.94 8.82
N VAL A 454 17.65 17.95 8.21
CA VAL A 454 16.73 17.05 8.91
C VAL A 454 17.49 16.28 9.99
N GLU A 455 18.64 15.70 9.67
CA GLU A 455 19.49 15.02 10.65
C GLU A 455 19.84 15.91 11.84
N HIS A 456 20.27 17.15 11.59
CA HIS A 456 20.60 18.09 12.65
C HIS A 456 19.40 18.39 13.55
N LEU A 457 18.24 18.67 12.95
CA LEU A 457 17.01 18.98 13.69
C LEU A 457 16.57 17.80 14.57
N TYR A 458 16.59 16.58 14.04
CA TYR A 458 16.20 15.39 14.82
C TYR A 458 17.26 15.01 15.87
N SER A 459 18.56 15.06 15.54
CA SER A 459 19.62 14.59 16.45
C SER A 459 19.94 15.58 17.58
N VAL A 460 19.99 16.89 17.28
CA VAL A 460 20.37 17.92 18.26
C VAL A 460 19.17 18.42 19.03
N HIS A 461 18.03 18.54 18.36
CA HIS A 461 16.84 19.15 18.96
C HIS A 461 15.71 18.17 19.26
N GLN A 462 15.86 16.88 18.89
CA GLN A 462 14.78 15.89 18.99
C GLN A 462 13.51 16.40 18.28
N ALA A 463 13.69 17.20 17.22
CA ALA A 463 12.59 17.73 16.44
C ALA A 463 11.85 16.58 15.76
N GLY A 464 10.53 16.66 15.72
CA GLY A 464 9.67 15.61 15.18
C GLY A 464 8.30 15.68 15.82
N MET A 465 7.31 15.01 15.22
CA MET A 465 6.07 14.76 15.94
C MET A 465 6.35 13.65 16.96
N PRO A 466 6.05 13.85 18.26
CA PRO A 466 6.07 12.75 19.19
C PRO A 466 5.11 11.66 18.69
N PRO A 467 5.38 10.38 18.99
CA PRO A 467 4.48 9.31 18.60
C PRO A 467 3.10 9.60 19.21
N PRO A 468 2.00 9.23 18.53
CA PRO A 468 0.69 9.30 19.15
C PRO A 468 0.75 8.58 20.50
N PRO A 469 0.09 9.11 21.55
CA PRO A 469 0.11 8.47 22.85
C PRO A 469 -0.36 7.03 22.67
N THR A 470 0.47 6.06 23.04
CA THR A 470 0.06 4.67 23.14
C THR A 470 -1.16 4.63 24.03
N GLU A 471 -2.31 4.24 23.47
CA GLU A 471 -3.53 4.03 24.24
C GLU A 471 -3.16 3.16 25.44
N SER A 472 -3.23 3.73 26.64
CA SER A 472 -3.10 2.94 27.85
C SER A 472 -4.22 1.89 27.76
N PRO A 473 -3.93 0.60 27.96
CA PRO A 473 -4.98 -0.41 27.94
C PRO A 473 -6.03 0.06 28.93
N LEU A 474 -7.25 0.26 28.43
CA LEU A 474 -8.41 0.55 29.27
C LEU A 474 -8.48 -0.60 30.29
N VAL A 475 -8.04 -0.32 31.51
CA VAL A 475 -8.24 -1.20 32.65
C VAL A 475 -9.74 -1.11 32.93
N PHE A 476 -10.51 -2.01 32.33
CA PHE A 476 -11.88 -2.28 32.71
C PHE A 476 -11.94 -3.13 33.97
#